data_AF-A0A151RL49-F1
#
_entry.id   AF-A0A151RL49-F1
#
_cell.length_a   1.000
_cell.length_b   1.000
_cell.length_c   1.000
_cell.angle_alpha   90.00
_cell.angle_beta   90.00
_cell.angle_gamma   90.00
#
_symmetry.space_group_name_H-M   'P 1'
#
loop_
_entity.id
_entity.type
_entity.pdbx_description
1 polymer ?
#
loop_
_entity_poly.entity_id
_entity_poly.type
_entity_poly.pdbx_seq_one_letter_code
_entity_poly.pdbx_strand_id
1 'polypeptide(L)'
;MANSWEDELKKYCINLEKILSFEDHSDIDSLDLFSELKLLKEILTNEINTQLKILNYIKRSCSFPNTYIAYKILLTLSVIVERSFSKLKLIKSYLRSTILQYRLNELTILSIESKMLELLDYKILINNFAVQETRKIT
;
A
#
# COMPACT_ATOMS: atom_id res chain seq x y z
N MET A 1 -34.35 26.32 -12.41
CA MET A 1 -33.27 25.50 -12.99
C MET A 1 -32.47 24.97 -11.82
N ALA A 2 -32.70 23.73 -11.40
CA ALA A 2 -31.86 23.12 -10.37
C ALA A 2 -30.48 22.87 -10.98
N ASN A 3 -29.42 23.33 -10.29
CA ASN A 3 -28.06 23.19 -10.76
C ASN A 3 -27.66 21.71 -10.75
N SER A 4 -27.41 21.12 -11.92
CA SER A 4 -27.09 19.67 -12.09
C SER A 4 -26.02 19.12 -11.13
N TRP A 5 -25.08 19.96 -10.67
CA TRP A 5 -24.03 19.55 -9.73
C TRP A 5 -24.50 19.44 -8.28
N GLU A 6 -25.55 20.18 -7.89
CA GLU A 6 -26.12 20.12 -6.53
C GLU A 6 -26.83 18.78 -6.31
N ASP A 7 -27.54 18.29 -7.32
CA ASP A 7 -28.20 16.98 -7.28
C ASP A 7 -27.18 15.84 -7.18
N GLU A 8 -26.07 15.93 -7.92
CA GLU A 8 -24.96 14.97 -7.80
C GLU A 8 -24.29 15.02 -6.43
N LEU A 9 -23.98 16.22 -5.92
CA LEU A 9 -23.36 16.37 -4.60
C LEU A 9 -24.25 15.79 -3.51
N LYS A 10 -25.56 16.05 -3.57
CA LYS A 10 -26.53 15.48 -2.63
C LYS A 10 -26.56 13.95 -2.70
N LYS A 11 -26.53 13.40 -3.92
CA LYS A 11 -26.43 11.94 -4.13
C LYS A 11 -25.16 11.37 -3.49
N TYR A 12 -24.02 12.04 -3.62
CA TYR A 12 -22.78 11.61 -2.97
C TYR A 12 -22.86 11.68 -1.44
N CYS A 13 -23.49 12.71 -0.88
CA CYS A 13 -23.68 12.81 0.57
C CYS A 13 -24.55 11.66 1.11
N ILE A 14 -25.64 11.33 0.42
CA ILE A 14 -26.51 10.20 0.78
C ILE A 14 -25.75 8.87 0.69
N ASN A 15 -24.92 8.70 -0.34
CA ASN A 15 -24.11 7.48 -0.47
C ASN A 15 -23.07 7.37 0.66
N LEU A 16 -22.46 8.50 1.05
CA LEU A 16 -21.48 8.53 2.13
C LEU A 16 -22.12 8.18 3.47
N GLU A 17 -23.30 8.74 3.78
CA GLU A 17 -24.09 8.38 4.95
C GLU A 17 -24.35 6.87 5.00
N LYS A 18 -24.80 6.26 3.89
CA LYS A 18 -25.03 4.81 3.82
C LYS A 18 -23.78 3.96 4.03
N ILE A 19 -22.61 4.45 3.61
CA ILE A 19 -21.33 3.75 3.83
C ILE A 19 -20.90 3.84 5.29
N LEU A 20 -21.26 4.94 5.95
CA LEU A 20 -20.88 5.26 7.33
C LEU A 20 -22.03 5.01 8.32
N SER A 21 -23.07 4.30 7.89
CA SER A 21 -24.16 3.84 8.74
C SER A 21 -23.91 2.40 9.18
N PHE A 22 -24.07 2.16 10.48
CA PHE A 22 -24.08 0.83 11.06
C PHE A 22 -25.39 0.65 11.84
N GLU A 23 -26.19 -0.34 11.44
CA GLU A 23 -27.55 -0.55 11.96
C GLU A 23 -28.39 0.72 11.82
N ASP A 24 -28.86 1.28 12.94
CA ASP A 24 -29.72 2.47 12.99
C ASP A 24 -28.94 3.76 13.31
N HIS A 25 -27.61 3.69 13.33
CA HIS A 25 -26.75 4.84 13.65
C HIS A 25 -25.87 5.19 12.46
N SER A 26 -25.89 6.46 12.06
CA SER A 26 -24.97 7.02 11.09
C SER A 26 -24.00 7.97 11.77
N ASP A 27 -22.73 7.90 11.36
CA ASP A 27 -21.71 8.86 11.78
C ASP A 27 -21.98 10.28 11.22
N ILE A 28 -22.77 10.40 10.14
CA ILE A 28 -23.00 11.64 9.41
C ILE A 28 -24.44 11.73 8.88
N ASP A 29 -25.07 12.91 8.98
CA ASP A 29 -26.35 13.23 8.32
C ASP A 29 -26.09 13.81 6.92
N SER A 30 -26.68 13.21 5.87
CA SER A 30 -26.43 13.64 4.48
C SER A 30 -27.02 15.00 4.11
N LEU A 31 -28.14 15.41 4.72
CA LEU A 31 -28.79 16.68 4.41
C LEU A 31 -28.03 17.83 5.06
N ASP A 32 -27.59 17.65 6.30
CA ASP A 32 -26.74 18.59 7.01
C ASP A 32 -25.37 18.68 6.33
N LEU A 33 -24.74 17.54 6.00
CA LEU A 33 -23.47 17.53 5.27
C LEU A 33 -23.57 18.29 3.95
N PHE A 34 -24.63 18.07 3.17
CA PHE A 34 -24.83 18.78 1.90
C PHE A 34 -24.92 20.30 2.10
N SER A 35 -25.67 20.73 3.11
CA SER A 35 -25.88 22.15 3.44
C SER A 35 -24.59 22.80 3.95
N GLU A 36 -23.87 22.11 4.83
CA GLU A 36 -22.57 22.52 5.36
C GLU A 36 -21.53 22.66 4.25
N LEU A 37 -21.44 21.70 3.32
CA LEU A 37 -20.50 21.75 2.20
C LEU A 37 -20.80 22.89 1.23
N LYS A 38 -22.08 23.20 0.99
CA LYS A 38 -22.48 24.34 0.17
C LYS A 38 -22.03 25.67 0.80
N LEU A 39 -22.25 25.82 2.10
CA LEU A 39 -21.82 27.00 2.85
C LEU A 39 -20.30 27.10 2.96
N LEU A 40 -19.62 25.97 3.15
CA LEU A 40 -18.16 25.90 3.17
C LEU A 40 -17.57 26.30 1.80
N LYS A 41 -18.19 25.89 0.69
CA LYS A 41 -17.76 26.29 -0.66
C LYS A 41 -17.78 27.81 -0.85
N GLU A 42 -18.79 28.50 -0.33
CA GLU A 42 -18.89 29.97 -0.39
C GLU A 42 -17.84 30.68 0.47
N ILE A 43 -17.35 30.03 1.53
CA ILE A 43 -16.30 30.58 2.40
C ILE A 43 -14.91 30.32 1.83
N LEU A 44 -14.70 29.14 1.24
CA LEU A 44 -13.39 28.71 0.74
C LEU A 44 -12.93 29.49 -0.50
N THR A 45 -13.83 30.17 -1.22
CA THR A 45 -13.50 30.97 -2.41
C THR A 45 -12.55 32.14 -2.15
N ASN A 46 -12.36 32.57 -0.89
CA ASN A 46 -11.60 33.80 -0.62
C ASN A 46 -10.16 33.65 -0.10
N GLU A 47 -9.69 32.56 0.53
CA GLU A 47 -8.31 32.59 1.09
C GLU A 47 -7.67 31.25 1.55
N ILE A 48 -8.36 30.10 1.48
CA ILE A 48 -7.95 28.87 2.18
C ILE A 48 -7.70 27.71 1.22
N ASN A 49 -6.51 27.66 0.60
CA ASN A 49 -6.20 26.67 -0.45
C ASN A 49 -5.46 25.41 0.04
N THR A 50 -5.17 25.27 1.33
CA THR A 50 -4.42 24.12 1.87
C THR A 50 -5.29 23.23 2.74
N GLN A 51 -5.24 21.92 2.53
CA GLN A 51 -6.00 20.91 3.28
C GLN A 51 -5.96 21.11 4.81
N LEU A 52 -4.78 21.39 5.37
CA LEU A 52 -4.60 21.67 6.80
C LEU A 52 -5.28 22.97 7.26
N LYS A 53 -5.30 24.01 6.41
CA LYS A 53 -5.98 25.27 6.73
C LYS A 53 -7.49 25.09 6.70
N ILE A 54 -8.01 24.31 5.75
CA ILE A 54 -9.42 23.93 5.66
C ILE A 54 -9.85 23.16 6.91
N LEU A 55 -9.08 22.14 7.30
CA LEU A 55 -9.36 21.38 8.53
C LEU A 55 -9.33 22.27 9.77
N ASN A 56 -8.33 23.15 9.90
CA ASN A 56 -8.26 24.06 11.04
C ASN A 56 -9.42 25.06 11.07
N TYR A 57 -9.89 25.51 9.91
CA TYR A 57 -11.07 26.35 9.80
C TYR A 57 -12.31 25.61 10.27
N ILE A 58 -12.60 24.43 9.69
CA ILE A 58 -13.73 23.57 10.06
C ILE A 58 -13.67 23.22 11.55
N LYS A 59 -12.48 22.95 12.10
CA LYS A 59 -12.31 22.61 13.52
C LYS A 59 -12.59 23.79 14.46
N ARG A 60 -12.25 25.02 14.06
CA ARG A 60 -12.51 26.23 14.86
C ARG A 60 -13.96 26.67 14.74
N SER A 61 -14.58 26.39 13.60
CA SER A 61 -15.96 26.72 13.31
C SER A 61 -16.88 25.60 13.79
N CYS A 62 -17.58 25.78 14.91
CA CYS A 62 -18.55 24.79 15.41
C CYS A 62 -19.77 24.56 14.49
N SER A 63 -19.82 25.22 13.33
CA SER A 63 -20.93 25.20 12.38
C SER A 63 -20.86 24.08 11.33
N PHE A 64 -19.82 23.24 11.33
CA PHE A 64 -19.60 22.20 10.30
C PHE A 64 -19.34 20.80 10.89
N PRO A 65 -20.21 20.29 11.78
CA PRO A 65 -19.98 19.01 12.47
C PRO A 65 -19.87 17.82 11.50
N ASN A 66 -20.76 17.71 10.51
CA ASN A 66 -20.78 16.58 9.58
C ASN A 66 -19.57 16.62 8.64
N THR A 67 -19.23 17.81 8.16
CA THR A 67 -18.08 18.04 7.29
C THR A 67 -16.77 17.76 8.03
N TYR A 68 -16.68 18.11 9.31
CA TYR A 68 -15.53 17.79 10.14
C TYR A 68 -15.30 16.28 10.25
N ILE A 69 -16.37 15.52 10.51
CA ILE A 69 -16.32 14.05 10.60
C ILE A 69 -15.89 13.46 9.25
N ALA A 70 -16.55 13.84 8.16
CA ALA A 70 -16.21 13.39 6.80
C ALA A 70 -14.74 13.66 6.46
N TYR A 71 -14.25 14.87 6.74
CA TYR A 71 -12.88 15.26 6.46
C TYR A 71 -11.85 14.49 7.30
N LYS A 72 -12.17 14.24 8.57
CA LYS A 72 -11.33 13.44 9.48
C LYS A 72 -11.21 12.00 9.00
N ILE A 73 -12.32 11.40 8.54
CA ILE A 73 -12.34 10.04 7.97
C ILE A 73 -11.49 9.99 6.71
N LEU A 74 -11.68 10.95 5.79
CA LEU A 74 -10.90 11.05 4.55
C LEU A 74 -9.39 11.07 4.83
N LEU A 75 -8.94 11.98 5.70
CA LEU A 75 -7.52 12.08 6.05
C LEU A 75 -6.97 10.80 6.70
N THR A 76 -7.74 10.19 7.59
CA THR A 76 -7.34 8.96 8.28
C THR A 76 -7.17 7.81 7.28
N LEU A 77 -8.12 7.65 6.36
CA LEU A 77 -8.04 6.66 5.30
C LEU A 77 -6.82 6.89 4.40
N SER A 78 -6.58 8.12 3.96
CA SER A 78 -5.40 8.44 3.14
C SER A 78 -4.10 8.02 3.83
N VAL A 79 -3.95 8.34 5.13
CA VAL A 79 -2.73 7.99 5.90
C VAL A 79 -2.58 6.47 6.08
N ILE A 80 -3.66 5.74 6.36
CA ILE A 80 -3.62 4.28 6.51
C ILE A 80 -3.21 3.61 5.19
N VAL A 81 -3.81 4.05 4.08
CA VAL A 81 -3.51 3.52 2.75
C VAL A 81 -2.04 3.76 2.41
N GLU A 82 -1.51 4.99 2.53
CA GLU A 82 -0.10 5.24 2.23
C GLU A 82 0.86 4.42 3.12
N ARG A 83 0.55 4.32 4.43
CA ARG A 83 1.38 3.57 5.37
C ARG A 83 1.40 2.07 5.06
N SER A 84 0.25 1.50 4.72
CA SER A 84 0.12 0.08 4.39
C SER A 84 0.82 -0.25 3.05
N PHE A 85 0.62 0.57 2.02
CA PHE A 85 1.30 0.41 0.73
C PHE A 85 2.82 0.54 0.85
N SER A 86 3.31 1.46 1.67
CA SER A 86 4.75 1.61 1.93
C SER A 86 5.35 0.35 2.57
N LYS A 87 4.67 -0.20 3.59
CA LYS A 87 5.09 -1.47 4.22
C LYS A 87 5.06 -2.64 3.22
N LEU A 88 4.00 -2.74 2.41
CA LEU A 88 3.89 -3.79 1.41
C LEU A 88 5.01 -3.70 0.36
N LYS A 89 5.37 -2.48 -0.05
CA LYS A 89 6.49 -2.22 -0.96
C LYS A 89 7.82 -2.69 -0.36
N LEU A 90 8.04 -2.46 0.93
CA LEU A 90 9.23 -2.93 1.63
C LEU A 90 9.30 -4.46 1.67
N ILE A 91 8.21 -5.13 2.07
CA ILE A 91 8.13 -6.61 2.13
C ILE A 91 8.38 -7.22 0.75
N LYS A 92 7.73 -6.68 -0.29
CA LYS A 92 7.89 -7.16 -1.67
C LYS A 92 9.32 -7.00 -2.17
N SER A 93 9.99 -5.91 -1.81
CA SER A 93 11.38 -5.66 -2.18
C SER A 93 12.34 -6.61 -1.45
N TYR A 94 12.12 -6.81 -0.15
CA TYR A 94 12.91 -7.75 0.67
C TYR A 94 12.84 -9.17 0.09
N LEU A 95 11.64 -9.72 -0.10
CA LEU A 95 11.46 -11.08 -0.62
C LEU A 95 12.12 -11.27 -1.99
N ARG A 96 11.98 -10.28 -2.88
CA ARG A 96 12.60 -10.35 -4.21
C ARG A 96 14.12 -10.31 -4.14
N SER A 97 14.69 -9.48 -3.28
CA SER A 97 16.14 -9.45 -3.05
C SER A 97 16.66 -10.74 -2.44
N THR A 98 15.98 -11.31 -1.45
CA THR A 98 16.39 -12.58 -0.81
C THR A 98 16.38 -13.74 -1.80
N ILE A 99 15.34 -13.86 -2.65
CA ILE A 99 15.30 -14.89 -3.70
C ILE A 99 16.43 -14.70 -4.71
N LEU A 100 16.70 -13.46 -5.12
CA LEU A 100 17.80 -13.15 -6.04
C LEU A 100 19.16 -13.51 -5.43
N GLN A 101 19.39 -13.14 -4.16
CA GLN A 101 20.61 -13.48 -3.44
C GLN A 101 20.82 -14.98 -3.32
N TYR A 102 19.77 -15.74 -2.95
CA TYR A 102 19.84 -17.20 -2.88
C TYR A 102 20.27 -17.79 -4.23
N ARG A 103 19.62 -17.39 -5.33
CA ARG A 103 19.95 -17.89 -6.66
C ARG A 103 21.36 -17.52 -7.12
N LEU A 104 21.82 -16.31 -6.80
CA LEU A 104 23.18 -15.88 -7.10
C LEU A 104 24.21 -16.69 -6.31
N ASN A 105 23.93 -16.98 -5.04
CA ASN A 105 24.80 -17.79 -4.20
C ASN A 105 24.95 -19.21 -4.75
N GLU A 106 23.83 -19.87 -5.08
CA GLU A 106 23.83 -21.20 -5.71
C GLU A 106 24.62 -21.22 -7.03
N LEU A 107 24.43 -20.21 -7.88
CA LEU A 107 25.15 -20.11 -9.15
C LEU A 107 26.65 -19.87 -8.94
N THR A 108 27.03 -19.14 -7.89
CA THR A 108 28.43 -18.89 -7.55
C THR A 108 29.11 -20.18 -7.12
N ILE A 109 28.45 -21.00 -6.28
CA ILE A 109 28.94 -22.31 -5.87
C ILE A 109 29.15 -23.20 -7.10
N LEU A 110 28.13 -23.32 -7.95
CA LEU A 110 28.19 -24.14 -9.17
C LEU A 110 29.29 -23.66 -10.14
N SER A 111 29.50 -22.34 -10.25
CA SER A 111 30.57 -21.78 -11.07
C SER A 111 31.97 -22.12 -10.52
N ILE A 112 32.14 -22.11 -9.20
CA ILE A 112 33.39 -22.52 -8.55
C ILE A 112 33.64 -24.02 -8.78
N GLU A 113 32.63 -24.86 -8.55
CA GLU A 113 32.72 -26.31 -8.77
C GLU A 113 33.05 -26.65 -10.23
N SER A 114 32.39 -25.99 -11.19
CA SER A 114 32.68 -26.14 -12.62
C SER A 114 34.12 -25.80 -12.94
N LYS A 115 34.65 -24.71 -12.38
CA LYS A 115 36.06 -24.31 -12.59
C LYS A 115 37.04 -25.31 -11.98
N MET A 116 36.72 -25.87 -10.81
CA MET A 116 37.54 -26.91 -10.18
C MET A 116 37.55 -28.20 -11.02
N LEU A 117 36.41 -28.57 -11.60
CA LEU A 117 36.25 -29.71 -12.50
C LEU A 117 37.07 -29.56 -13.79
N GLU A 118 37.18 -28.35 -14.34
CA GLU A 118 38.04 -28.08 -15.52
C GLU A 118 39.53 -28.27 -15.23
N LEU A 119 39.98 -28.03 -13.99
CA LEU A 119 41.38 -28.22 -13.57
C LEU A 119 41.72 -29.68 -13.24
N LEU A 120 40.71 -30.57 -13.17
CA LEU A 120 40.87 -31.95 -12.77
C LEU A 120 41.07 -32.86 -14.00
N ASP A 121 42.08 -33.74 -13.98
CA ASP A 121 42.22 -34.77 -15.02
C ASP A 121 41.25 -35.92 -14.75
N TYR A 122 40.15 -35.93 -15.51
CA TYR A 122 39.10 -36.93 -15.45
C TYR A 122 39.62 -38.36 -15.65
N LYS A 123 40.65 -38.58 -16.47
CA LYS A 123 41.20 -39.94 -16.67
C LYS A 123 41.88 -40.43 -15.41
N ILE A 124 42.67 -39.58 -14.76
CA ILE A 124 43.34 -39.92 -13.50
C ILE A 124 42.31 -40.15 -12.40
N LEU A 125 41.27 -39.32 -12.32
CA LEU A 125 40.20 -39.48 -11.34
C LEU A 125 39.46 -40.83 -11.52
N ILE A 126 39.00 -41.13 -12.73
CA ILE A 126 38.24 -42.37 -13.02
C ILE A 126 39.09 -43.60 -12.71
N ASN A 127 40.38 -43.57 -13.10
CA ASN A 127 41.27 -44.70 -12.88
C ASN A 127 41.56 -44.89 -11.37
N ASN A 128 41.78 -43.81 -10.62
CA ASN A 128 41.95 -43.87 -9.16
C ASN A 128 40.69 -44.42 -8.46
N PHE A 129 39.49 -44.04 -8.93
CA PHE A 129 38.22 -44.53 -8.40
C PHE A 129 38.05 -46.04 -8.63
N ALA A 130 38.34 -46.51 -9.85
CA ALA A 130 38.28 -47.93 -10.20
C ALA A 130 39.28 -48.78 -9.38
N VAL A 131 40.48 -48.26 -9.12
CA VAL A 131 41.51 -48.92 -8.31
C VAL A 131 41.17 -48.92 -6.81
N GLN A 132 40.34 -48.02 -6.31
CA GLN A 132 39.85 -48.05 -4.93
C GLN A 132 38.69 -49.03 -4.73
N GLU A 133 37.76 -49.13 -5.68
CA GLU A 133 36.63 -50.08 -5.59
C GLU A 133 37.10 -51.54 -5.70
N THR A 134 38.07 -51.83 -6.57
CA THR A 134 38.70 -53.15 -6.67
C THR A 134 39.43 -53.58 -5.39
N ARG A 135 39.90 -52.62 -4.58
CA ARG A 135 40.54 -52.89 -3.27
C ARG A 135 39.56 -53.18 -2.13
N LYS A 136 38.26 -52.89 -2.27
CA LYS A 136 37.22 -53.28 -1.29
C LYS A 136 36.66 -54.68 -1.52
N ILE A 137 36.90 -55.27 -2.70
CA ILE A 137 36.32 -56.55 -3.13
C ILE A 137 37.31 -57.72 -2.88
N THR A 138 38.48 -57.46 -2.29
CA THR A 138 39.42 -58.48 -1.78
C THR A 138 39.41 -58.46 -0.26
#